data_AF-W9DRJ8-F1
#
_entry.id   AF-W9DRJ8-F1
#
_cell.length_a   1.000
_cell.length_b   1.000
_cell.length_c   1.000
_cell.angle_alpha   90.00
_cell.angle_beta   90.00
_cell.angle_gamma   90.00
#
_symmetry.space_group_name_H-M   'P 1'
#
loop_
_entity.id
_entity.type
_entity.pdbx_description
1 polymer ?
#
loop_
_entity_poly.entity_id
_entity_poly.type
_entity_poly.pdbx_seq_one_letter_code
_entity_poly.pdbx_strand_id
1 'polypeptide(L)'
;MAVISLIETDRMEKKDFIRTDNYSLRLRPSGAKKLTEEVNLWFNKRVSYKGNMTMWSYVMFLKTRELAQYLTDKRKDIDFIVPQYETKRQDSSDIRQKILSISYSDWKKLGFSKGTLHYMKINAKADTPFTLNAHNKERMEQWEKLVASS
;
A
#
# COMPACT_ATOMS: atom_id res chain seq x y z
N MET A 1 -0.50 5.71 1.04
CA MET A 1 -1.60 5.44 0.07
C MET A 1 -2.80 4.83 0.81
N ALA A 2 -3.61 5.65 1.48
CA ALA A 2 -4.73 5.17 2.32
C ALA A 2 -5.82 4.44 1.54
N VAL A 3 -6.26 5.02 0.41
CA VAL A 3 -7.32 4.44 -0.43
C VAL A 3 -6.90 3.09 -1.00
N ILE A 4 -5.67 2.97 -1.51
CA ILE A 4 -5.16 1.71 -2.06
C ILE A 4 -5.07 0.65 -0.96
N SER A 5 -4.57 0.99 0.23
CA SER A 5 -4.52 0.09 1.38
C SER A 5 -5.91 -0.50 1.70
N LEU A 6 -6.95 0.33 1.71
CA LEU A 6 -8.33 -0.10 1.96
C LEU A 6 -8.90 -1.01 0.87
N ILE A 7 -8.52 -0.80 -0.39
CA ILE A 7 -8.92 -1.65 -1.52
C ILE A 7 -8.18 -2.99 -1.48
N GLU A 8 -6.87 -2.96 -1.29
CA GLU A 8 -6.03 -4.17 -1.26
C GLU A 8 -6.39 -5.10 -0.09
N THR A 9 -6.86 -4.54 1.02
CA THR A 9 -7.26 -5.28 2.23
C THR A 9 -8.74 -5.63 2.29
N ASP A 10 -9.51 -5.34 1.24
CA ASP A 10 -10.97 -5.58 1.16
C ASP A 10 -11.74 -5.04 2.38
N ARG A 11 -11.27 -3.94 2.98
CA ARG A 11 -11.87 -3.36 4.19
C ARG A 11 -13.12 -2.55 3.88
N MET A 12 -13.33 -2.15 2.63
CA MET A 12 -14.48 -1.34 2.19
C MET A 12 -15.54 -2.23 1.57
N GLU A 13 -16.78 -2.12 2.06
CA GLU A 13 -17.90 -2.94 1.62
C GLU A 13 -18.94 -2.12 0.87
N LYS A 14 -19.81 -2.74 0.05
CA LYS A 14 -20.91 -2.04 -0.64
C LYS A 14 -21.80 -1.24 0.33
N LYS A 15 -22.01 -1.76 1.54
CA LYS A 15 -22.81 -1.11 2.60
C LYS A 15 -22.19 0.19 3.11
N ASP A 16 -20.91 0.45 2.84
CA ASP A 16 -20.21 1.68 3.24
C ASP A 16 -20.50 2.86 2.30
N PHE A 17 -21.25 2.62 1.24
CA PHE A 17 -21.59 3.62 0.23
C PHE A 17 -23.10 3.83 0.13
N ILE A 18 -23.49 4.99 -0.39
CA ILE A 18 -24.84 5.31 -0.80
C ILE A 18 -24.81 5.86 -2.22
N ARG A 19 -25.70 5.34 -3.05
CA ARG A 19 -25.96 5.87 -4.39
C ARG A 19 -27.05 6.92 -4.25
N THR A 20 -26.80 8.13 -4.74
CA THR A 20 -27.79 9.21 -4.78
C THR A 20 -28.62 9.11 -6.06
N ASP A 21 -29.75 9.81 -6.10
CA ASP A 21 -30.69 9.76 -7.24
C ASP A 21 -30.08 10.26 -8.55
N ASN A 22 -29.13 11.18 -8.47
CA ASN A 22 -28.31 11.64 -9.60
C ASN A 22 -27.13 10.68 -9.92
N TYR A 23 -27.21 9.43 -9.47
CA TYR A 23 -26.22 8.37 -9.69
C TYR A 23 -24.81 8.62 -9.13
N SER A 24 -24.62 9.63 -8.28
CA SER A 24 -23.33 9.83 -7.58
C SER A 24 -23.15 8.80 -6.48
N LEU A 25 -21.90 8.49 -6.14
CA LEU A 25 -21.56 7.65 -4.99
C LEU A 25 -21.05 8.52 -3.85
N ARG A 26 -21.59 8.33 -2.65
CA ARG A 26 -21.13 9.00 -1.42
C ARG A 26 -20.77 7.97 -0.37
N LEU A 27 -19.83 8.33 0.50
CA LEU A 27 -19.51 7.52 1.68
C LEU A 27 -20.62 7.66 2.71
N ARG A 28 -21.03 6.53 3.29
CA ARG A 28 -21.80 6.50 4.53
C ARG A 28 -20.86 6.77 5.73
N PRO A 29 -21.41 7.05 6.93
CA PRO A 29 -20.59 7.22 8.13
C PRO A 29 -19.63 6.06 8.40
N SER A 30 -20.01 4.81 8.10
CA SER A 30 -19.13 3.64 8.24
C SER A 30 -17.92 3.69 7.31
N GLY A 31 -18.12 4.02 6.03
CA GLY A 31 -17.03 4.18 5.06
C GLY A 31 -16.14 5.38 5.36
N ALA A 32 -16.73 6.51 5.77
CA ALA A 32 -15.99 7.70 6.18
C ALA A 32 -15.09 7.41 7.40
N LYS A 33 -15.58 6.64 8.37
CA LYS A 33 -14.81 6.20 9.54
C LYS A 33 -13.62 5.33 9.13
N LYS A 34 -13.84 4.28 8.33
CA LYS A 34 -12.77 3.40 7.82
C LYS A 34 -11.67 4.19 7.08
N LEU A 35 -12.08 5.14 6.23
CA LEU A 35 -11.15 6.00 5.52
C LEU A 35 -10.36 6.92 6.46
N THR A 36 -11.04 7.56 7.42
CA THR A 36 -10.41 8.45 8.39
C THR A 36 -9.38 7.71 9.25
N GLU A 37 -9.70 6.51 9.70
CA GLU A 37 -8.79 5.64 10.45
C GLU A 37 -7.53 5.33 9.62
N GLU A 38 -7.69 4.92 8.36
CA GLU A 38 -6.55 4.62 7.50
C GLU A 38 -5.70 5.87 7.22
N VAL A 39 -6.32 7.01 6.94
CA VAL A 39 -5.62 8.29 6.76
C VAL A 39 -4.81 8.65 8.01
N ASN A 40 -5.40 8.52 9.20
CA ASN A 40 -4.70 8.77 10.45
C ASN A 40 -3.49 7.85 10.64
N LEU A 41 -3.60 6.58 10.28
CA LEU A 41 -2.45 5.66 10.30
C LEU A 41 -1.33 6.15 9.40
N TRP A 42 -1.63 6.64 8.19
CA TRP A 42 -0.63 7.20 7.28
C TRP A 42 0.01 8.47 7.82
N PHE A 43 -0.78 9.38 8.39
CA PHE A 43 -0.29 10.64 8.97
C PHE A 43 0.64 10.41 10.17
N ASN A 44 0.40 9.33 10.92
CA ASN A 44 1.21 8.94 12.08
C ASN A 44 2.43 8.07 11.72
N LYS A 45 2.59 7.64 10.46
CA LYS A 45 3.82 6.96 10.03
C LYS A 45 5.00 7.92 10.13
N ARG A 46 6.13 7.38 10.60
CA ARG A 46 7.36 8.16 10.79
C ARG A 46 8.24 8.09 9.55
N VAL A 47 8.90 9.21 9.26
CA VAL A 47 9.88 9.38 8.19
C VAL A 47 11.06 10.19 8.73
N SER A 48 12.26 9.90 8.24
CA SER A 48 13.45 10.69 8.57
C SER A 48 13.38 12.03 7.84
N TYR A 49 13.45 13.13 8.58
CA TYR A 49 13.49 14.47 8.03
C TYR A 49 14.41 15.35 8.87
N LYS A 50 15.42 15.96 8.23
CA LYS A 50 16.43 16.81 8.88
C LYS A 50 17.10 16.13 10.10
N GLY A 51 17.45 14.85 9.95
CA GLY A 51 18.11 14.06 11.01
C GLY A 51 17.19 13.55 12.11
N ASN A 52 15.89 13.87 12.08
CA ASN A 52 14.92 13.42 13.09
C ASN A 52 13.88 12.47 12.50
N MET A 53 13.48 11.46 13.26
CA MET A 53 12.34 10.61 12.93
C MET A 53 11.04 11.29 13.35
N THR A 54 10.28 11.79 12.37
CA THR A 54 9.06 12.61 12.60
C THR A 54 7.86 12.03 11.88
N MET A 55 6.65 12.32 12.35
CA MET A 55 5.41 11.86 11.70
C MET A 55 5.14 12.66 10.42
N TRP A 56 4.50 12.05 9.42
CA TRP A 56 4.09 12.76 8.19
C TRP A 56 3.21 13.98 8.47
N SER A 57 2.31 13.90 9.45
CA SER A 57 1.51 15.05 9.91
C SER A 57 2.37 16.25 10.32
N TYR A 58 3.48 15.98 11.02
CA TYR A 58 4.41 17.00 11.46
C TYR A 58 5.29 17.51 10.31
N VAL A 59 5.71 16.63 9.39
CA VAL A 59 6.42 17.04 8.17
C VAL A 59 5.59 18.03 7.35
N MET A 60 4.28 17.78 7.19
CA MET A 60 3.38 18.73 6.52
C MET A 60 3.40 20.10 7.19
N PHE A 61 3.28 20.14 8.52
CA PHE A 61 3.38 21.39 9.28
C PHE A 61 4.72 22.10 9.06
N LEU A 62 5.85 21.38 9.11
CA LEU A 62 7.18 21.94 8.87
C LEU A 62 7.32 22.50 7.44
N LYS A 63 6.80 21.80 6.44
CA LYS A 63 6.82 22.28 5.04
C LYS A 63 5.96 23.50 4.82
N THR A 64 4.78 23.57 5.45
CA THR A 64 3.95 24.78 5.45
C THR A 64 4.67 25.95 6.10
N ARG A 65 5.39 25.72 7.21
CA ARG A 65 6.22 26.76 7.85
C ARG A 65 7.37 27.21 6.95
N GLU A 66 8.06 26.27 6.29
CA GLU A 66 9.12 26.60 5.32
C GLU A 66 8.56 27.47 4.18
N LEU A 67 7.35 27.17 3.69
CA LEU A 67 6.68 27.96 2.67
C LEU A 67 6.38 29.38 3.17
N ALA A 68 5.83 29.51 4.37
CA ALA A 68 5.57 30.83 4.94
C ALA A 68 6.86 31.65 5.12
N GLN A 69 7.96 31.01 5.51
CA GLN A 69 9.28 31.67 5.62
C GLN A 69 9.83 32.07 4.26
N TYR A 70 9.64 31.25 3.24
CA TYR A 70 10.03 31.56 1.86
C TYR A 70 9.25 32.77 1.32
N LEU A 71 7.92 32.79 1.50
CA LEU A 71 7.05 33.89 1.08
C LEU A 71 7.31 35.21 1.81
N THR A 72 7.97 35.18 2.96
CA THR A 72 8.31 36.36 3.76
C THR A 72 9.80 36.72 3.70
N ASP A 73 10.52 36.19 2.71
CA ASP A 73 11.96 36.38 2.47
C ASP A 73 12.88 36.01 3.66
N LYS A 74 12.34 35.31 4.66
CA LYS A 74 13.11 34.76 5.79
C LYS A 74 13.89 33.51 5.39
N ARG A 75 13.59 32.95 4.21
CA ARG A 75 14.25 31.79 3.63
C ARG A 75 14.41 31.97 2.13
N LYS A 76 15.57 31.59 1.60
CA LYS A 76 15.90 31.76 0.18
C LYS A 76 15.38 30.65 -0.73
N ASP A 77 15.07 29.48 -0.16
CA ASP A 77 14.68 28.30 -0.91
C ASP A 77 13.58 27.48 -0.21
N ILE A 78 12.92 26.66 -1.01
CA ILE A 78 12.01 25.64 -0.52
C ILE A 78 12.13 24.38 -1.36
N ASP A 79 12.08 23.24 -0.67
CA ASP A 79 12.06 21.93 -1.29
C ASP A 79 10.88 21.15 -0.72
N PHE A 80 10.03 20.61 -1.58
CA PHE A 80 8.93 19.72 -1.20
C PHE A 80 9.20 18.26 -1.57
N ILE A 81 10.32 17.97 -2.25
CA ILE A 81 10.72 16.63 -2.66
C ILE A 81 11.17 15.81 -1.45
N VAL A 82 11.96 16.41 -0.54
CA VAL A 82 12.42 15.75 0.69
C VAL A 82 11.46 16.03 1.85
N PRO A 83 11.05 15.04 2.65
CA PRO A 83 11.44 13.63 2.56
C PRO A 83 10.65 12.90 1.49
N GLN A 84 11.33 12.05 0.72
CA GLN A 84 10.68 11.22 -0.29
C GLN A 84 9.89 10.10 0.38
N TYR A 85 8.74 9.79 -0.20
CA TYR A 85 7.99 8.62 0.22
C TYR A 85 8.65 7.35 -0.32
N GLU A 86 9.27 6.57 0.56
CA GLU A 86 9.81 5.26 0.22
C GLU A 86 8.70 4.19 0.32
N THR A 87 8.35 3.57 -0.82
CA THR A 87 7.54 2.35 -0.80
C THR A 87 8.38 1.21 -0.23
N LYS A 88 8.08 0.77 0.99
CA LYS A 88 8.61 -0.51 1.48
C LYS A 88 8.13 -1.61 0.52
N ARG A 89 9.07 -2.23 -0.21
CA ARG A 89 8.81 -3.39 -1.08
C ARG A 89 8.03 -4.44 -0.29
N GLN A 90 6.85 -4.83 -0.79
CA GLN A 90 6.09 -5.96 -0.24
C GLN A 90 6.64 -7.29 -0.76
N ASP A 91 7.28 -7.27 -1.91
CA ASP A 91 7.99 -8.36 -2.55
C ASP A 91 9.37 -8.57 -1.91
N SER A 92 9.41 -9.24 -0.76
CA SER A 92 10.68 -9.72 -0.21
C SER A 92 11.36 -10.70 -1.17
N SER A 93 12.68 -10.88 -1.01
CA SER A 93 13.44 -11.93 -1.71
C SER A 93 12.76 -13.29 -1.59
N ASP A 94 12.21 -13.57 -0.42
CA ASP A 94 11.57 -14.85 -0.11
C ASP A 94 10.28 -15.02 -0.91
N ILE A 95 9.45 -13.97 -1.00
CA ILE A 95 8.21 -14.01 -1.80
C ILE A 95 8.52 -14.20 -3.28
N ARG A 96 9.57 -13.52 -3.78
CA ARG A 96 10.03 -13.67 -5.17
C ARG A 96 10.48 -15.09 -5.46
N GLN A 97 11.34 -15.65 -4.61
CA GLN A 97 11.82 -17.02 -4.76
C GLN A 97 10.67 -18.05 -4.72
N LYS A 98 9.69 -17.87 -3.84
CA LYS A 98 8.50 -18.74 -3.76
C LYS A 98 7.66 -18.71 -5.04
N ILE A 99 7.41 -17.52 -5.58
CA ILE A 99 6.69 -17.37 -6.85
C ILE A 99 7.44 -18.04 -8.00
N LEU A 100 8.78 -18.01 -7.98
CA LEU A 100 9.59 -18.66 -9.00
C LEU A 100 9.58 -20.19 -8.88
N SER A 101 9.67 -20.71 -7.65
CA SER A 101 9.80 -22.13 -7.36
C SER A 101 8.50 -22.93 -7.50
N ILE A 102 7.34 -22.30 -7.31
CA ILE A 102 6.06 -23.02 -7.36
C ILE A 102 5.75 -23.56 -8.77
N SER A 103 5.33 -24.83 -8.80
CA SER A 103 4.90 -25.52 -10.01
C SER A 103 3.49 -25.07 -10.42
N TYR A 104 3.14 -25.23 -11.70
CA TYR A 104 1.76 -24.93 -12.14
C TYR A 104 0.73 -25.85 -11.47
N SER A 105 1.07 -27.12 -11.22
CA SER A 105 0.18 -28.08 -10.56
C SER A 105 -0.14 -27.66 -9.13
N ASP A 106 0.86 -27.23 -8.36
CA ASP A 106 0.65 -26.80 -6.97
C ASP A 106 -0.04 -25.44 -6.92
N TRP A 107 0.27 -24.55 -7.88
CA TRP A 107 -0.44 -23.30 -8.06
C TRP A 107 -1.94 -23.50 -8.35
N LYS A 108 -2.27 -24.50 -9.17
CA LYS A 108 -3.66 -24.85 -9.50
C LYS A 108 -4.41 -25.41 -8.30
N LYS A 109 -3.75 -26.18 -7.42
CA LYS A 109 -4.34 -26.69 -6.16
C LYS A 109 -4.74 -25.56 -5.21
N LEU A 110 -4.04 -24.42 -5.25
CA LEU A 110 -4.37 -23.21 -4.49
C LEU A 110 -5.50 -22.39 -5.15
N GLY A 111 -6.13 -22.90 -6.22
CA GLY A 111 -7.29 -22.29 -6.86
C GLY A 111 -6.97 -21.11 -7.78
N PHE A 112 -5.74 -20.98 -8.26
CA PHE A 112 -5.34 -19.91 -9.19
C PHE A 112 -5.32 -20.32 -10.66
N SER A 113 -5.47 -19.31 -11.53
CA SER A 113 -5.34 -19.48 -12.97
C SER A 113 -3.87 -19.56 -13.43
N LYS A 114 -3.65 -20.16 -14.61
CA LYS A 114 -2.34 -20.20 -15.29
C LYS A 114 -1.83 -18.80 -15.63
N GLY A 115 -2.72 -17.89 -16.02
CA GLY A 115 -2.37 -16.51 -16.36
C GLY A 115 -1.82 -15.74 -15.15
N THR A 116 -2.44 -15.93 -13.97
CA THR A 116 -1.98 -15.30 -12.73
C THR A 116 -0.56 -15.73 -12.38
N LEU A 117 -0.23 -17.03 -12.47
CA LEU A 117 1.14 -17.51 -12.22
C LEU A 117 2.15 -16.92 -13.19
N HIS A 118 1.79 -16.85 -14.47
CA HIS A 118 2.68 -16.33 -15.51
C HIS A 118 3.06 -14.87 -15.23
N TYR A 119 2.08 -14.02 -14.95
CA TYR A 119 2.31 -12.62 -14.58
C TYR A 119 3.14 -12.48 -13.31
N MET A 120 2.86 -13.30 -12.29
CA MET A 120 3.63 -13.25 -11.04
C MET A 120 5.07 -13.68 -11.24
N LYS A 121 5.35 -14.70 -12.06
CA LYS A 121 6.73 -15.09 -12.41
C LYS A 121 7.46 -14.01 -13.19
N ILE A 122 6.78 -13.28 -14.08
CA ILE A 122 7.37 -12.12 -14.76
C ILE A 122 7.76 -11.04 -13.73
N ASN A 123 6.85 -10.67 -12.84
CA ASN A 123 7.09 -9.65 -11.82
C ASN A 123 8.19 -10.07 -10.82
N ALA A 124 8.23 -11.35 -10.45
CA ALA A 124 9.25 -11.88 -9.55
C ALA A 124 10.65 -11.92 -10.19
N LYS A 125 10.75 -12.07 -11.52
CA LYS A 125 12.01 -11.99 -12.28
C LYS A 125 12.47 -10.54 -12.51
N ALA A 126 11.55 -9.61 -12.67
CA ALA A 126 11.87 -8.20 -12.86
C ALA A 126 12.37 -7.59 -11.54
N ASP A 127 13.49 -6.85 -11.53
CA ASP A 127 13.99 -6.18 -10.31
C ASP A 127 13.17 -4.93 -9.91
N THR A 128 11.94 -4.82 -10.43
CA THR A 128 10.99 -3.76 -10.10
C THR A 128 10.07 -4.24 -8.96
N PRO A 129 9.77 -3.38 -7.96
CA PRO A 129 8.79 -3.70 -6.92
C PRO A 129 7.44 -4.13 -7.50
N PHE A 130 6.78 -5.09 -6.87
CA PHE A 130 5.39 -5.45 -7.19
C PHE A 130 4.61 -5.77 -5.91
N THR A 131 3.30 -5.59 -5.95
CA THR A 131 2.40 -5.94 -4.85
C THR A 131 1.61 -7.19 -5.16
N LEU A 132 1.22 -7.90 -4.10
CA LEU A 132 0.30 -9.02 -4.15
C LEU A 132 -1.05 -8.54 -3.63
N ASN A 133 -2.13 -8.77 -4.38
CA ASN A 133 -3.47 -8.53 -3.84
C ASN A 133 -3.76 -9.49 -2.66
N ALA A 134 -4.72 -9.16 -1.80
CA ALA A 134 -5.03 -9.97 -0.61
C ALA A 134 -5.27 -11.45 -0.93
N HIS A 135 -6.04 -11.73 -1.98
CA HIS A 135 -6.35 -13.09 -2.42
C HIS A 135 -5.11 -13.89 -2.81
N ASN A 136 -4.19 -13.25 -3.54
CA ASN A 136 -2.93 -13.85 -3.95
C ASN A 136 -2.02 -14.09 -2.74
N LYS A 137 -2.03 -13.15 -1.79
CA LYS A 137 -1.23 -13.22 -0.57
C LYS A 137 -1.72 -14.33 0.37
N GLU A 138 -3.02 -14.42 0.63
CA GLU A 138 -3.61 -15.44 1.50
C GLU A 138 -3.29 -16.86 1.00
N ARG A 139 -3.41 -17.09 -0.31
CA ARG A 139 -3.11 -18.39 -0.90
C ARG A 139 -1.62 -18.72 -0.91
N MET A 140 -0.73 -17.72 -0.97
CA MET A 140 0.70 -17.92 -0.75
C MET A 140 0.99 -18.33 0.69
N GLU A 141 0.30 -17.74 1.67
CA GLU A 141 0.39 -18.13 3.09
C GLU A 141 -0.17 -19.55 3.32
N GLN A 142 -1.24 -19.94 2.61
CA GLN A 142 -1.76 -21.32 2.65
C GLN A 142 -0.75 -22.32 2.09
N TRP A 143 -0.01 -21.97 1.04
CA TRP A 143 1.05 -22.81 0.51
C TRP A 143 2.19 -23.02 1.52
N GLU A 144 2.58 -21.99 2.27
CA GLU A 144 3.60 -22.13 3.33
C GLU A 144 3.19 -23.18 4.36
N LYS A 145 1.91 -23.19 4.76
CA LYS A 145 1.38 -24.18 5.71
C LYS A 145 1.40 -25.60 5.13
N LEU A 146 1.16 -25.75 3.83
CA LEU A 146 1.19 -27.05 3.15
C LEU A 146 2.63 -27.59 2.98
N VAL A 147 3.59 -26.74 2.62
CA VAL A 147 4.99 -27.14 2.48
C VAL A 147 5.65 -27.39 3.84
N ALA A 148 5.30 -26.62 4.87
CA ALA A 148 5.84 -26.83 6.22
C ALA A 148 5.27 -28.07 6.95
N SER A 149 4.21 -28.68 6.40
CA SER A 149 3.58 -29.91 6.94
C SER A 149 3.89 -31.17 6.11
N SER A 150 4.73 -31.04 5.07
CA SER A 150 5.21 -32.12 4.20
C SER A 150 6.67 -32.45 4.50
#